data_AF-A0A2E7BQE9-F1
#
_entry.id   AF-A0A2E7BQE9-F1
#
_cell.length_a   1.000
_cell.length_b   1.000
_cell.length_c   1.000
_cell.angle_alpha   90.00
_cell.angle_beta   90.00
_cell.angle_gamma   90.00
#
_symmetry.space_group_name_H-M   'P 1'
#
loop_
_entity.id
_entity.type
_entity.pdbx_description
1 polymer ?
#
loop_
_entity_poly.entity_id
_entity_poly.type
_entity_poly.pdbx_seq_one_letter_code
_entity_poly.pdbx_strand_id
1 'polypeptide(L)'
;MPPLQLPGEGQNGQARLEVQSQGPRPRQRDLHEGRDRPGHRGHLGRQVHGQGPQQCASGPHAQGLADFFVKYGSAEGQLVLDPFMGSGTTGIAAALLGRDYVGYELSPTYAEQARLRCEQAQAHWLQAQQKAS
;
A
#
# COMPACT_ATOMS: atom_id res chain seq x y z
N MET A 1 -12.83 -33.29 -5.91
CA MET A 1 -12.62 -31.82 -5.89
C MET A 1 -11.78 -31.48 -7.11
N PRO A 2 -12.25 -30.62 -8.03
CA PRO A 2 -11.39 -30.17 -9.12
C PRO A 2 -10.28 -29.28 -8.54
N PRO A 3 -9.07 -29.30 -9.12
CA PRO A 3 -7.99 -28.43 -8.69
C PRO A 3 -8.40 -26.97 -8.90
N LEU A 4 -8.07 -26.13 -7.91
CA LEU A 4 -8.30 -24.69 -7.95
C LEU A 4 -7.36 -24.10 -9.01
N GLN A 5 -7.89 -23.83 -10.21
CA GLN A 5 -7.13 -23.18 -11.28
C GLN A 5 -6.83 -21.73 -10.85
N LEU A 6 -5.57 -21.45 -10.49
CA LEU A 6 -5.12 -20.08 -10.22
C LEU A 6 -5.12 -19.29 -11.55
N PRO A 7 -5.73 -18.09 -11.61
CA PRO A 7 -5.75 -17.31 -12.84
C PRO A 7 -4.38 -16.64 -13.07
N GLY A 8 -3.79 -16.96 -14.22
CA GLY A 8 -2.75 -16.13 -14.84
C GLY A 8 -1.32 -16.54 -14.53
N GLU A 9 -0.83 -17.60 -15.17
CA GLU A 9 0.57 -17.63 -15.58
C GLU A 9 0.73 -16.59 -16.70
N GLY A 10 0.97 -15.35 -16.29
CA GLY A 10 1.35 -14.25 -17.18
C GLY A 10 2.74 -14.53 -17.74
N GLN A 11 2.78 -15.01 -18.98
CA GLN A 11 3.97 -15.04 -19.81
C GLN A 11 4.35 -13.61 -20.20
N ASN A 12 5.05 -12.91 -19.29
CA ASN A 12 5.95 -11.77 -19.51
C ASN A 12 6.16 -11.15 -18.13
N GLY A 13 7.41 -11.06 -17.68
CA GLY A 13 7.84 -10.55 -16.36
C GLY A 13 7.52 -9.07 -16.10
N GLN A 14 6.24 -8.70 -16.19
CA GLN A 14 5.70 -7.43 -15.77
C GLN A 14 5.33 -7.56 -14.30
N ALA A 15 6.06 -6.87 -13.43
CA ALA A 15 5.75 -6.88 -12.02
C ALA A 15 4.32 -6.40 -11.79
N ARG A 16 3.45 -7.29 -11.32
CA ARG A 16 2.03 -6.96 -11.12
C ARG A 16 1.91 -6.08 -9.88
N LEU A 17 1.72 -4.78 -10.11
CA LEU A 17 1.43 -3.79 -9.09
C LEU A 17 -0.07 -3.77 -8.79
N GLU A 18 -0.45 -4.14 -7.56
CA GLU A 18 -1.81 -3.92 -7.06
C GLU A 18 -1.78 -3.29 -5.66
N VAL A 19 -2.15 -2.02 -5.59
CA VAL A 19 -2.48 -1.34 -4.33
C VAL A 19 -3.99 -1.18 -4.25
N GLN A 20 -4.65 -1.93 -3.36
CA GLN A 20 -6.09 -1.85 -3.16
C GLN A 20 -6.41 -1.06 -1.89
N SER A 21 -7.35 -0.11 -2.00
CA SER A 21 -7.95 0.53 -0.84
C SER A 21 -9.26 -0.16 -0.47
N GLN A 22 -9.37 -0.64 0.77
CA GLN A 22 -10.66 -1.12 1.27
C GLN A 22 -11.43 0.09 1.79
N GLY A 23 -12.60 0.37 1.21
CA GLY A 23 -13.54 1.31 1.80
C GLY A 23 -13.92 0.89 3.23
N PRO A 24 -14.35 1.81 4.10
CA PRO A 24 -14.76 1.46 5.45
C PRO A 24 -15.88 0.41 5.39
N ARG A 25 -15.62 -0.78 5.95
CA ARG A 25 -16.65 -1.83 6.05
C ARG A 25 -17.76 -1.32 6.99
N PRO A 26 -19.04 -1.36 6.58
CA PRO A 26 -20.13 -0.97 7.47
C PRO A 26 -20.11 -1.89 8.70
N ARG A 27 -20.05 -1.30 9.89
CA ARG A 27 -20.16 -2.03 11.15
C ARG A 27 -21.57 -2.60 11.26
N GLN A 28 -21.74 -3.90 11.04
CA GLN A 28 -22.94 -4.62 11.45
C GLN A 28 -22.96 -4.75 12.98
N ARG A 29 -23.71 -3.86 13.64
CA ARG A 29 -24.24 -3.86 15.04
C ARG A 29 -24.45 -2.38 15.44
N ASP A 30 -25.61 -1.86 15.81
CA ASP A 30 -26.75 -2.46 16.49
C ASP A 30 -28.06 -1.76 16.11
N LEU A 31 -29.09 -2.55 15.79
CA LEU A 31 -30.48 -2.15 15.91
C LEU A 31 -30.78 -2.01 17.41
N HIS A 32 -30.80 -0.81 17.97
CA HIS A 32 -31.56 -0.50 19.17
C HIS A 32 -32.05 0.95 19.11
N GLU A 33 -33.36 1.08 19.25
CA GLU A 33 -34.15 2.30 19.23
C GLU A 33 -33.71 3.34 20.25
N GLY A 34 -33.73 4.61 19.81
CA GLY A 34 -34.42 5.69 20.49
C GLY A 34 -34.04 6.00 21.94
N ARG A 35 -33.25 7.06 22.13
CA ARG A 35 -33.52 8.03 23.21
C ARG A 35 -32.85 9.37 22.90
N ASP A 36 -33.68 10.33 22.48
CA ASP A 36 -33.34 11.74 22.40
C ASP A 36 -32.83 12.26 23.76
N ARG A 37 -31.67 12.90 23.76
CA ARG A 37 -31.23 13.79 24.85
C ARG A 37 -30.88 15.16 24.27
N PRO A 38 -31.51 16.25 24.72
CA PRO A 38 -31.18 17.58 24.23
C PRO A 38 -29.99 18.18 25.01
N GLY A 39 -29.09 18.79 24.24
CA GLY A 39 -28.29 19.95 24.63
C GLY A 39 -26.95 19.69 25.32
N HIS A 40 -25.84 20.03 24.65
CA HIS A 40 -25.05 21.20 25.04
C HIS A 40 -24.21 21.69 23.84
N ARG A 41 -24.44 22.95 23.50
CA ARG A 41 -23.78 23.73 22.44
C ARG A 41 -22.39 24.14 22.95
N GLY A 42 -21.34 23.59 22.33
CA GLY A 42 -19.96 24.01 22.54
C GLY A 42 -19.28 24.24 21.19
N HIS A 43 -19.37 25.47 20.69
CA HIS A 43 -18.54 25.94 19.58
C HIS A 43 -17.07 25.99 20.02
N LEU A 44 -16.27 25.03 19.58
CA LEU A 44 -14.83 25.19 19.42
C LEU A 44 -14.46 24.59 18.07
N GLY A 45 -14.58 25.41 17.02
CA GLY A 45 -14.00 25.11 15.73
C GLY A 45 -12.49 25.00 15.89
N ARG A 46 -11.98 23.77 15.96
CA ARG A 46 -10.55 23.51 15.80
C ARG A 46 -10.23 23.91 14.37
N GLN A 47 -9.58 25.05 14.22
CA GLN A 47 -8.99 25.49 12.98
C GLN A 47 -7.93 24.45 12.60
N VAL A 48 -8.33 23.50 11.75
CA VAL A 48 -7.40 22.58 11.09
C VAL A 48 -6.65 23.44 10.09
N HIS A 49 -5.52 24.01 10.51
CA HIS A 49 -4.53 24.50 9.57
C HIS A 49 -4.23 23.33 8.65
N GLY A 50 -4.59 23.47 7.36
CA GLY A 50 -4.34 22.49 6.32
C GLY A 50 -2.87 22.13 6.37
N GLN A 51 -2.60 20.92 6.87
CA GLN A 51 -1.26 20.39 6.87
C GLN A 51 -0.88 20.23 5.40
N GLY A 52 0.18 20.93 4.98
CA GLY A 52 0.84 20.71 3.70
C GLY A 52 1.22 19.23 3.51
N PRO A 53 1.75 18.84 2.34
CA PRO A 53 1.93 17.44 1.97
C PRO A 53 2.62 16.72 3.13
N GLN A 54 1.89 15.78 3.75
CA GLN A 54 2.42 15.01 4.87
C GLN A 54 3.66 14.31 4.35
N GLN A 55 4.84 14.77 4.80
CA GLN A 55 6.10 14.09 4.57
C GLN A 55 5.98 12.76 5.31
N CYS A 56 5.57 11.74 4.56
CA CYS A 56 5.44 10.37 5.04
C CYS A 56 6.83 10.00 5.58
N ALA A 57 6.94 9.73 6.88
CA ALA A 57 8.20 9.64 7.62
C ALA A 57 9.23 8.73 6.94
N SER A 58 10.02 9.32 6.03
CA SER A 58 11.10 8.68 5.29
C SER A 58 12.37 8.80 6.12
N GLY A 59 12.37 8.15 7.28
CA GLY A 59 13.63 7.91 7.98
C GLY A 59 14.45 6.89 7.17
N PRO A 60 15.75 7.11 6.93
CA PRO A 60 16.61 6.18 6.16
C PRO A 60 16.59 4.74 6.69
N HIS A 61 16.23 4.56 7.97
CA HIS A 61 16.17 3.26 8.63
C HIS A 61 14.99 2.40 8.16
N ALA A 62 13.88 3.00 7.70
CA ALA A 62 12.70 2.24 7.29
C ALA A 62 12.91 1.51 5.96
N GLN A 63 13.59 2.15 4.99
CA GLN A 63 13.85 1.56 3.68
C GLN A 63 14.83 0.37 3.78
N GLY A 64 15.95 0.55 4.48
CA GLY A 64 16.94 -0.52 4.61
C GLY A 64 16.40 -1.79 5.28
N LEU A 65 15.44 -1.64 6.20
CA LEU A 65 14.78 -2.77 6.84
C LEU A 65 13.85 -3.52 5.86
N ALA A 66 13.08 -2.79 5.06
CA ALA A 66 12.22 -3.39 4.04
C ALA A 66 13.05 -4.13 2.98
N ASP A 67 14.14 -3.51 2.51
CA ASP A 67 15.06 -4.12 1.55
C ASP A 67 15.64 -5.43 2.10
N PHE A 68 16.02 -5.47 3.38
CA PHE A 68 16.53 -6.67 4.04
C PHE A 68 15.51 -7.80 4.00
N PHE A 69 14.27 -7.56 4.44
CA PHE A 69 13.26 -8.61 4.49
C PHE A 69 12.83 -9.08 3.11
N VAL A 70 12.69 -8.18 2.14
CA VAL A 70 12.38 -8.56 0.76
C VAL A 70 13.51 -9.39 0.17
N LYS A 71 14.76 -8.95 0.33
CA LYS A 71 15.93 -9.63 -0.25
C LYS A 71 16.13 -11.03 0.29
N TYR A 72 15.98 -11.23 1.61
CA TYR A 72 16.24 -12.52 2.26
C TYR A 72 14.98 -13.37 2.48
N GLY A 73 13.79 -12.78 2.35
CA GLY A 73 12.50 -13.46 2.49
C GLY A 73 11.85 -13.85 1.15
N SER A 74 12.41 -13.43 0.01
CA SER A 74 11.87 -13.74 -1.32
C SER A 74 12.96 -13.91 -2.38
N ALA A 75 12.71 -14.80 -3.34
CA ALA A 75 13.51 -14.89 -4.56
C ALA A 75 13.07 -13.82 -5.58
N GLU A 76 13.93 -13.55 -6.57
CA GLU A 76 13.59 -12.68 -7.70
C GLU A 76 12.37 -13.23 -8.46
N GLY A 77 11.48 -12.34 -8.92
CA GLY A 77 10.22 -12.70 -9.56
C GLY A 77 9.14 -13.28 -8.64
N GLN A 78 9.39 -13.43 -7.34
CA GLN A 78 8.34 -13.84 -6.38
C GLN A 78 7.46 -12.66 -5.95
N LEU A 79 6.26 -13.01 -5.47
CA LEU A 79 5.27 -12.07 -4.98
C LEU A 79 5.47 -11.74 -3.48
N VAL A 80 5.52 -10.46 -3.16
CA VAL A 80 5.54 -9.91 -1.80
C VAL A 80 4.17 -9.33 -1.43
N LEU A 81 3.63 -9.71 -0.28
CA LEU A 81 2.36 -9.17 0.23
C LEU A 81 2.60 -8.24 1.43
N ASP A 82 2.05 -7.04 1.38
CA ASP A 82 2.03 -6.10 2.51
C ASP A 82 0.59 -5.63 2.84
N PRO A 83 -0.04 -6.15 3.92
CA PRO A 83 -1.39 -5.75 4.29
C PRO A 83 -1.48 -4.37 4.98
N PHE A 84 -0.34 -3.75 5.31
CA PHE A 84 -0.25 -2.45 5.99
C PHE A 84 0.75 -1.55 5.27
N MET A 85 0.54 -1.40 3.96
CA MET A 85 1.53 -0.83 3.06
C MET A 85 1.90 0.62 3.41
N GLY A 86 0.99 1.37 4.05
CA GLY A 86 1.24 2.73 4.50
C GLY A 86 1.77 3.59 3.36
N SER A 87 3.02 4.03 3.49
CA SER A 87 3.67 4.90 2.49
C SER A 87 4.28 4.15 1.28
N GLY A 88 4.26 2.82 1.26
CA GLY A 88 4.71 2.00 0.14
C GLY A 88 6.14 1.48 0.21
N THR A 89 6.84 1.61 1.33
CA THR A 89 8.26 1.23 1.49
C THR A 89 8.54 -0.22 1.06
N THR A 90 7.68 -1.17 1.45
CA THR A 90 7.80 -2.59 1.07
C THR A 90 7.65 -2.81 -0.43
N GLY A 91 6.70 -2.10 -1.08
CA GLY A 91 6.50 -2.18 -2.52
C GLY A 91 7.64 -1.54 -3.32
N ILE A 92 8.21 -0.44 -2.83
CA ILE A 92 9.42 0.17 -3.40
C ILE A 92 10.59 -0.83 -3.34
N ALA A 93 10.81 -1.45 -2.18
CA ALA A 93 11.85 -2.46 -2.00
C ALA A 93 11.66 -3.64 -2.95
N ALA A 94 10.44 -4.19 -3.03
CA ALA A 94 10.08 -5.26 -3.96
C ALA A 94 10.35 -4.87 -5.42
N ALA A 95 9.87 -3.70 -5.85
CA ALA A 95 10.05 -3.21 -7.22
C ALA A 95 11.53 -3.04 -7.60
N LEU A 96 12.34 -2.40 -6.75
CA LEU A 96 13.77 -2.19 -7.00
C LEU A 96 14.57 -3.48 -7.01
N LEU A 97 14.09 -4.49 -6.31
CA LEU A 97 14.69 -5.81 -6.24
C LEU A 97 14.14 -6.76 -7.32
N GLY A 98 13.24 -6.33 -8.21
CA GLY A 98 12.68 -7.19 -9.26
C GLY A 98 11.72 -8.26 -8.73
N ARG A 99 10.92 -7.91 -7.73
CA ARG A 99 9.84 -8.74 -7.18
C ARG A 99 8.48 -8.13 -7.51
N ASP A 100 7.48 -8.99 -7.61
CA ASP A 100 6.09 -8.59 -7.70
C ASP A 100 5.59 -8.20 -6.31
N TYR A 101 4.58 -7.34 -6.21
CA TYR A 101 4.02 -6.99 -4.91
C TYR A 101 2.54 -6.62 -4.95
N VAL A 102 1.84 -7.01 -3.88
CA VAL A 102 0.45 -6.63 -3.61
C VAL A 102 0.42 -5.93 -2.26
N GLY A 103 -0.18 -4.75 -2.23
CA GLY A 103 -0.29 -3.92 -1.03
C GLY A 103 -1.73 -3.56 -0.71
N TYR A 104 -2.07 -3.53 0.57
CA TYR A 104 -3.33 -2.97 1.04
C TYR A 104 -3.07 -1.77 1.96
N GLU A 105 -3.84 -0.71 1.75
CA GLU A 105 -3.83 0.47 2.62
C GLU A 105 -5.26 0.99 2.76
N LEU A 106 -5.69 1.26 3.99
CA LEU A 106 -7.06 1.66 4.28
C LEU A 106 -7.32 3.14 3.96
N SER A 107 -6.30 3.98 4.13
CA SER A 107 -6.36 5.41 3.82
C SER A 107 -6.19 5.65 2.32
N PRO A 108 -7.21 6.19 1.61
CA PRO A 108 -7.10 6.44 0.18
C PRO A 108 -5.95 7.38 -0.18
N THR A 109 -5.67 8.37 0.69
CA THR A 109 -4.57 9.31 0.50
C THR A 109 -3.21 8.62 0.56
N TYR A 110 -2.99 7.73 1.54
CA TYR A 110 -1.74 6.99 1.63
C TYR A 110 -1.63 5.93 0.54
N ALA A 111 -2.74 5.30 0.16
CA ALA A 111 -2.78 4.34 -0.95
C ALA A 111 -2.33 4.98 -2.26
N GLU A 112 -2.82 6.18 -2.61
CA GLU A 112 -2.39 6.87 -3.83
C GLU A 112 -0.92 7.30 -3.76
N GLN A 113 -0.46 7.80 -2.61
CA GLN A 113 0.95 8.14 -2.41
C GLN A 113 1.87 6.92 -2.54
N ALA A 114 1.48 5.78 -1.96
CA ALA A 114 2.20 4.53 -2.09
C ALA A 114 2.24 4.06 -3.55
N ARG A 115 1.09 4.10 -4.25
CA ARG A 115 0.97 3.74 -5.67
C ARG A 115 1.98 4.49 -6.53
N LEU A 116 1.96 5.83 -6.47
CA LEU A 116 2.86 6.68 -7.26
C LEU A 116 4.34 6.38 -6.99
N ARG A 117 4.72 6.18 -5.73
CA ARG A 117 6.11 5.89 -5.35
C ARG A 117 6.57 4.52 -5.85
N CYS A 118 5.70 3.52 -5.77
CA CYS A 118 6.07 2.18 -6.22
C CYS A 118 6.10 2.08 -7.76
N GLU A 119 5.23 2.80 -8.47
CA GLU A 119 5.30 2.96 -9.93
C GLU A 119 6.62 3.58 -10.37
N GLN A 120 7.06 4.64 -9.69
CA GLN A 120 8.35 5.28 -9.95
C GLN A 120 9.52 4.32 -9.74
N ALA A 121 9.50 3.56 -8.65
CA ALA A 121 10.52 2.55 -8.36
C ALA A 121 10.56 1.43 -9.41
N GLN A 122 9.39 0.97 -9.85
CA GLN A 122 9.26 -0.05 -10.89
C GLN A 122 9.75 0.45 -12.25
N ALA A 123 9.40 1.68 -12.64
CA ALA A 123 9.89 2.30 -13.85
C ALA A 123 11.43 2.43 -13.85
N HIS A 124 12.00 2.81 -12.71
CA HIS A 124 13.45 2.88 -12.54
C HIS A 124 14.12 1.50 -12.71
N TRP A 125 13.54 0.44 -12.14
CA TRP A 125 14.03 -0.92 -12.32
C TRP A 125 13.97 -1.38 -13.79
N LEU A 126 12.85 -1.14 -14.48
CA LEU A 126 12.69 -1.49 -15.90
C LEU A 126 13.71 -0.77 -16.78
N GLN A 127 13.98 0.51 -16.52
CA GLN A 127 15.00 1.28 -17.25
C GLN A 127 16.40 0.74 -17.00
N ALA A 128 16.71 0.29 -15.78
CA ALA A 128 17.99 -0.32 -15.46
C ALA A 128 18.19 -1.64 -16.23
N GLN A 129 17.15 -2.46 -16.36
CA GLN A 129 17.19 -3.71 -17.12
C GLN A 129 17.40 -3.47 -18.63
N GLN A 130 16.75 -2.45 -19.20
CA GLN A 130 16.92 -2.10 -20.63
C GLN A 130 18.33 -1.65 -20.98
N LYS A 131 19.04 -1.00 -20.05
CA LYS A 131 20.43 -0.57 -20.26
C LYS A 131 21.45 -1.71 -20.12
N ALA A 132 21.05 -2.81 -19.50
CA ALA A 132 21.91 -3.97 -19.28
C ALA A 132 21.87 -4.97 -20.46
N SER A 133 20.99 -4.76 -21.44
CA SER A 133 20.82 -5.57 -22.65
C SER A 133 21.40 -4.89 -23.88
#